data_AF-A0A382IJ60-F1
#
_entry.id   AF-A0A382IJ60-F1
#
_cell.length_a   1.000
_cell.length_b   1.000
_cell.length_c   1.000
_cell.angle_alpha   90.00
_cell.angle_beta   90.00
_cell.angle_gamma   90.00
#
_symmetry.space_group_name_H-M   'P 1'
#
loop_
_entity.id
_entity.type
_entity.pdbx_description
1 polymer ?
#
loop_
_entity_poly.entity_id
_entity_poly.type
_entity_poly.pdbx_seq_one_letter_code
_entity_poly.pdbx_strand_id
1 'polypeptide(L)'
;MPRELLNTKNHKTPTHTITNTQFKDVELVKLMTDALTNTKTYNVRVDGWSTEYKWHWNSTIKDISNWDNLTFEFDPKADTFNFKHRRNN
;
A
#
# COMPACT_ATOMS: atom_id res chain seq x y z
N MET A 1 -3.16 -25.33 -17.17
CA MET A 1 -3.00 -23.92 -17.63
C MET A 1 -1.75 -23.37 -16.98
N PRO A 2 -0.63 -23.15 -17.72
CA PRO A 2 0.54 -22.51 -17.15
C PRO A 2 0.19 -21.05 -16.85
N ARG A 3 0.47 -20.59 -15.62
CA ARG A 3 0.29 -19.20 -15.21
C ARG A 3 1.31 -18.37 -15.99
N GLU A 4 0.84 -17.55 -16.92
CA GLU A 4 1.68 -16.60 -17.62
C GLU A 4 2.38 -15.72 -16.59
N LEU A 5 3.71 -15.83 -16.55
CA LEU A 5 4.58 -14.91 -15.84
C LEU A 5 4.42 -13.55 -16.50
N LEU A 6 3.61 -12.68 -15.88
CA LEU A 6 3.46 -11.30 -16.30
C LEU A 6 4.86 -10.67 -16.35
N ASN A 7 5.30 -10.35 -17.55
CA ASN A 7 6.60 -9.77 -17.89
C ASN A 7 6.69 -8.33 -17.34
N THR A 8 7.05 -8.16 -16.06
CA THR A 8 7.14 -6.85 -15.40
C THR A 8 8.56 -6.27 -15.48
N LYS A 9 9.00 -5.85 -16.67
CA LYS A 9 10.32 -5.20 -16.85
C LYS A 9 10.43 -3.77 -16.33
N ASN A 10 9.38 -3.19 -15.71
CA ASN A 10 9.41 -1.82 -15.17
C ASN A 10 8.64 -1.60 -13.85
N HIS A 11 8.13 -2.66 -13.20
CA HIS A 11 7.43 -2.47 -11.93
C HIS A 11 8.45 -2.59 -10.80
N LYS A 12 8.65 -1.53 -10.01
CA LYS A 12 9.38 -1.65 -8.75
C LYS A 12 8.76 -2.78 -7.95
N THR A 13 9.58 -3.77 -7.56
CA THR A 13 9.13 -4.89 -6.75
C THR A 13 8.55 -4.34 -5.44
N PRO A 14 7.33 -4.74 -5.05
CA PRO A 14 6.79 -4.34 -3.76
C PRO A 14 7.69 -4.82 -2.64
N THR A 15 7.86 -3.97 -1.61
CA THR A 15 8.58 -4.37 -0.40
C THR A 15 7.77 -5.37 0.42
N HIS A 16 6.44 -5.33 0.30
CA HIS A 16 5.53 -6.27 0.94
C HIS A 16 4.36 -6.62 0.02
N THR A 17 3.93 -7.89 0.04
CA THR A 17 2.70 -8.33 -0.60
C THR A 17 1.80 -8.94 0.46
N ILE A 18 0.65 -8.32 0.68
CA ILE A 18 -0.40 -8.85 1.54
C ILE A 18 -1.20 -9.85 0.71
N THR A 19 -1.00 -11.13 0.99
CA THR A 19 -1.69 -12.24 0.32
C THR A 19 -2.57 -12.99 1.30
N ASN A 20 -3.75 -13.41 0.81
CA ASN A 20 -4.52 -14.52 1.37
C ASN A 20 -4.85 -14.49 2.88
N THR A 21 -5.36 -13.36 3.38
CA THR A 21 -6.04 -13.29 4.68
C THR A 21 -7.40 -12.62 4.54
N GLN A 22 -8.35 -12.95 5.42
CA GLN A 22 -9.66 -12.25 5.49
C GLN A 22 -9.53 -10.82 6.07
N PHE A 23 -8.31 -10.42 6.47
CA PHE A 23 -8.02 -9.20 7.24
C PHE A 23 -6.93 -8.34 6.57
N LYS A 24 -6.99 -8.20 5.24
CA LYS A 24 -5.99 -7.46 4.46
C LYS A 24 -5.91 -5.99 4.82
N ASP A 25 -7.05 -5.41 5.18
CA ASP A 25 -7.20 -4.06 5.70
C ASP A 25 -6.42 -3.87 7.01
N VAL A 26 -6.57 -4.81 7.96
CA VAL A 26 -5.86 -4.78 9.25
C VAL A 26 -4.35 -4.91 9.04
N GLU A 27 -3.90 -5.79 8.14
CA GLU A 27 -2.47 -5.92 7.82
C GLU A 27 -1.89 -4.66 7.19
N LEU A 28 -2.62 -4.03 6.26
CA LEU A 28 -2.20 -2.77 5.66
C LEU A 28 -2.09 -1.67 6.73
N VAL A 29 -3.09 -1.55 7.61
CA VAL A 29 -3.09 -0.59 8.72
C VAL A 29 -1.92 -0.84 9.68
N LYS A 30 -1.58 -2.09 9.98
CA LYS A 30 -0.39 -2.41 10.80
C LYS A 30 0.90 -1.90 10.18
N LEU A 31 1.08 -2.09 8.86
CA LEU A 31 2.25 -1.56 8.16
C LEU A 31 2.25 -0.04 8.14
N MET A 32 1.09 0.61 8.00
CA MET A 32 0.97 2.06 8.09
C MET A 32 1.35 2.58 9.48
N THR A 33 0.91 1.92 10.55
CA THR A 33 1.29 2.25 11.93
C THR A 33 2.79 2.06 12.14
N ASP A 34 3.37 0.97 11.63
CA ASP A 34 4.82 0.75 11.69
C ASP A 34 5.57 1.88 10.98
N ALA A 35 5.10 2.27 9.78
CA ALA A 35 5.64 3.39 9.01
C ALA A 35 5.56 4.74 9.73
N LEU A 36 4.66 4.92 10.70
CA LEU A 36 4.62 6.12 11.54
C LEU A 36 5.70 6.12 12.63
N THR A 37 6.10 4.95 13.11
CA THR A 37 7.10 4.82 14.19
C THR A 37 8.54 4.78 13.68
N ASN A 38 8.72 4.48 12.39
CA ASN A 38 10.03 4.37 11.76
C ASN A 38 10.18 5.32 10.55
N THR A 39 11.38 5.38 9.98
CA THR A 39 11.69 6.25 8.82
C THR A 39 11.65 5.51 7.49
N LYS A 40 11.13 4.28 7.47
CA LYS A 40 11.14 3.43 6.27
C LYS A 40 10.04 3.87 5.32
N THR A 41 10.29 3.62 4.04
CA THR A 41 9.27 3.74 2.99
C THR A 41 8.73 2.35 2.67
N TYR A 42 7.41 2.24 2.62
CA TYR A 42 6.70 1.02 2.30
C TYR A 42 6.13 1.12 0.89
N ASN A 43 6.23 0.02 0.16
CA ASN A 43 5.59 -0.18 -1.13
C ASN A 43 4.86 -1.53 -1.04
N VAL A 44 3.54 -1.47 -0.88
CA VAL A 44 2.74 -2.62 -0.46
C VAL A 44 1.72 -2.97 -1.52
N ARG A 45 1.77 -4.21 -2.03
CA ARG A 45 0.69 -4.76 -2.87
C ARG A 45 -0.33 -5.45 -1.98
N VAL A 46 -1.62 -5.23 -2.26
CA VAL A 46 -2.72 -5.96 -1.63
C VAL A 46 -3.41 -6.80 -2.70
N ASP A 47 -3.17 -8.11 -2.68
CA ASP A 47 -3.69 -9.02 -3.69
C ASP A 47 -5.19 -9.22 -3.52
N GLY A 48 -5.92 -9.31 -4.64
CA GLY A 48 -7.36 -9.59 -4.67
C GLY A 48 -8.26 -8.42 -4.30
N TRP A 49 -7.72 -7.23 -4.05
CA TRP A 49 -8.52 -5.99 -4.05
C TRP A 49 -8.69 -5.47 -5.47
N SER A 50 -9.91 -5.00 -5.78
CA SER A 50 -10.16 -4.30 -7.04
C SER A 50 -9.47 -2.94 -7.05
N THR A 51 -9.21 -2.40 -8.23
CA THR A 51 -8.59 -1.08 -8.39
C THR A 51 -9.46 0.02 -7.80
N GLU A 52 -10.79 -0.08 -7.93
CA GLU A 52 -11.76 0.86 -7.36
C GLU A 52 -11.69 0.86 -5.83
N TYR A 53 -11.58 -0.32 -5.21
CA TYR A 53 -11.44 -0.42 -3.76
C TYR A 53 -10.11 0.18 -3.28
N LYS A 54 -9.02 0.01 -4.04
CA LYS A 54 -7.73 0.63 -3.72
C LYS A 54 -7.79 2.17 -3.81
N TRP A 55 -8.48 2.71 -4.80
CA TRP A 55 -8.73 4.16 -4.91
C TRP A 55 -9.59 4.70 -3.79
N HIS A 56 -10.68 4.00 -3.45
CA HIS A 56 -11.51 4.34 -2.31
C HIS A 56 -10.64 4.41 -1.04
N TRP A 57 -9.82 3.40 -0.81
CA TRP A 57 -8.96 3.36 0.37
C TRP A 57 -7.92 4.48 0.41
N ASN A 58 -7.31 4.78 -0.73
CA ASN A 58 -6.41 5.93 -0.88
C ASN A 58 -7.07 7.28 -0.56
N SER A 59 -8.35 7.45 -0.88
CA SER A 59 -9.10 8.65 -0.49
C SER A 59 -9.39 8.62 1.01
N THR A 60 -9.98 7.52 1.51
CA THR A 60 -10.42 7.41 2.89
C THR A 60 -9.30 7.63 3.90
N ILE A 61 -8.09 7.11 3.64
CA ILE A 61 -6.94 7.33 4.54
C ILE A 61 -6.54 8.81 4.62
N LYS A 62 -6.64 9.57 3.52
CA LYS A 62 -6.29 11.00 3.49
C LYS A 62 -7.29 11.87 4.25
N ASP A 63 -8.51 11.40 4.43
CA ASP A 63 -9.57 12.11 5.15
C ASP A 63 -9.56 11.84 6.66
N ILE A 64 -8.73 10.90 7.14
CA ILE A 64 -8.65 10.51 8.55
C ILE A 64 -7.45 11.21 9.21
N SER A 65 -7.74 12.13 10.13
CA SER A 65 -6.73 12.93 10.85
C SER A 65 -5.64 12.13 11.57
N ASN A 66 -5.94 10.90 12.05
CA ASN A 66 -4.94 10.02 12.66
C ASN A 66 -3.77 9.67 11.72
N TRP A 67 -3.93 9.85 10.40
CA TRP A 67 -2.92 9.57 9.38
C TRP A 67 -2.30 10.84 8.78
N ASP A 68 -2.53 12.04 9.33
CA ASP A 68 -1.97 13.29 8.79
C ASP A 68 -0.43 13.30 8.73
N ASN A 69 0.20 12.56 9.65
CA ASN A 69 1.65 12.36 9.71
C ASN A 69 2.14 11.21 8.81
N LEU A 70 1.28 10.64 7.96
CA LEU A 70 1.62 9.61 6.99
C LEU A 70 1.45 10.18 5.58
N THR A 71 2.50 10.16 4.78
CA THR A 71 2.32 10.27 3.32
C THR A 71 1.76 8.94 2.83
N PHE A 72 0.58 8.94 2.20
CA PHE A 72 -0.07 7.74 1.68
C PHE A 72 -0.58 7.98 0.25
N GLU A 73 -0.19 7.12 -0.68
CA GLU A 73 -0.57 7.21 -2.09
C GLU A 73 -0.70 5.82 -2.73
N PHE A 74 -1.78 5.59 -3.47
CA PHE A 74 -1.90 4.44 -4.36
C PHE A 74 -1.29 4.73 -5.74
N ASP A 75 -0.32 3.91 -6.15
CA ASP A 75 0.25 3.91 -7.51
C ASP A 75 -0.45 2.83 -8.35
N PRO A 76 -1.36 3.21 -9.28
CA PRO A 76 -2.09 2.26 -10.11
C PRO A 76 -1.21 1.58 -11.16
N LYS A 77 -0.07 2.18 -11.54
CA LYS A 77 0.87 1.56 -12.50
C LYS A 77 1.64 0.45 -11.81
N ALA A 78 2.11 0.67 -10.59
CA ALA A 78 2.80 -0.37 -9.81
C ALA A 78 1.83 -1.39 -9.18
N ASP A 79 0.55 -1.01 -9.04
CA ASP A 79 -0.47 -1.71 -8.26
C ASP A 79 -0.07 -1.85 -6.78
N THR A 80 0.38 -0.74 -6.18
CA THR A 80 0.88 -0.71 -4.80
C THR A 80 0.50 0.56 -4.06
N PHE A 81 0.34 0.43 -2.74
CA PHE A 81 0.28 1.56 -1.82
C PHE A 81 1.69 1.95 -1.40
N ASN A 82 2.03 3.22 -1.58
CA ASN A 82 3.26 3.83 -1.16
C ASN A 82 3.00 4.68 0.08
N PHE A 83 3.71 4.40 1.17
CA PHE A 83 3.56 5.20 2.37
C PHE A 83 4.81 5.28 3.24
N LYS A 84 4.92 6.38 3.97
CA LYS A 84 6.03 6.70 4.89
C LYS A 84 5.63 7.78 5.88
N HIS A 85 6.34 7.88 7.01
CA HIS A 85 6.18 9.01 7.92
C HIS A 85 6.46 10.35 7.20
N ARG A 86 5.54 11.30 7.34
CA ARG A 86 5.67 12.69 6.92
C ARG A 86 6.50 13.42 7.97
N ARG A 87 7.81 13.52 7.76
CA ARG A 87 8.62 14.44 8.57
C ARG A 87 8.27 15.87 8.18
N ASN A 88 7.69 16.63 9.12
CA ASN A 88 7.68 18.08 9.03
C ASN A 88 9.12 18.54 9.22
N ASN A 89 9.68 19.15 8.18
CA ASN A 89 10.98 19.81 8.22
C ASN A 89 10.80 21.20 8.83
#